data_AF-A0A9P6AST9-F1
#
_entry.id   AF-A0A9P6AST9-F1
#
_cell.length_a   1.000
_cell.length_b   1.000
_cell.length_c   1.000
_cell.angle_alpha   90.00
_cell.angle_beta   90.00
_cell.angle_gamma   90.00
#
_symmetry.space_group_name_H-M   'P 1'
#
loop_
_entity.id
_entity.type
_entity.pdbx_description
1 polymer ?
#
loop_
_entity_poly.entity_id
_entity_poly.type
_entity_poly.pdbx_seq_one_letter_code
_entity_poly.pdbx_strand_id
1 'polypeptide(L)'
;MLPIPSRAHPYVKLLASRAFSSSSACNGRTGPHSKEEKEKRAARASRNSPKPLTPAQLAQIKSTPHKVRERRAMRGISEDHAVGQLTAPQLSDYHKLIRRGALLSPNGQYEPSAEQWFKDKKHRWERIRGVDFIPPIEPHNPLQHARRLFNANKKRKEEEERARSRARWVAESAALGKGKEASENSKRDRRRELVTSAALAPPKSDDQTSAGPDLMGVGRKVYLPNIIFRLMPNHTPKGEPYNPYEATFRIPQSVTKTDVRSYLRAMYGLQITYIRTDNYFSPIVRRPHQPKGRHPFVFPEMMEDMTLTERESRQKYLNETFYLDFLLKDRREAQVRSLGIHAGWNGRVTGKKNILNNARDLLDEREEKLVDAMDGVVNHFDKAPNPSDGA
;
A
#
# COMPACT_ATOMS: atom_id res chain seq x y z
N MET A 1 -9.00 -60.92 30.09
CA MET A 1 -9.25 -59.61 29.45
C MET A 1 -9.96 -58.73 30.45
N LEU A 2 -9.29 -57.71 30.97
CA LEU A 2 -9.83 -56.78 31.97
C LEU A 2 -10.41 -55.54 31.27
N PRO A 3 -11.56 -54.99 31.70
CA PRO A 3 -12.14 -53.80 31.09
C PRO A 3 -11.49 -52.52 31.62
N ILE A 4 -11.23 -51.59 30.71
CA ILE A 4 -10.64 -50.27 30.97
C ILE A 4 -11.77 -49.33 31.46
N PRO A 5 -11.63 -48.63 32.61
CA PRO A 5 -12.63 -47.67 33.06
C PRO A 5 -12.57 -46.36 32.28
N SER A 6 -13.75 -45.84 31.91
CA SER A 6 -13.93 -44.57 31.21
C SER A 6 -13.68 -43.37 32.14
N ARG A 7 -12.90 -42.39 31.66
CA ARG A 7 -12.68 -41.11 32.34
C ARG A 7 -13.89 -40.20 32.13
N ALA A 8 -14.67 -40.00 33.19
CA ALA A 8 -15.65 -38.92 33.28
C ALA A 8 -14.95 -37.58 33.58
N HIS A 9 -15.24 -36.56 32.78
CA HIS A 9 -14.79 -35.17 32.99
C HIS A 9 -15.71 -34.45 34.00
N PRO A 10 -15.19 -33.83 35.08
CA PRO A 10 -16.00 -33.02 35.97
C PRO A 10 -15.79 -31.53 35.66
N TYR A 11 -16.68 -30.90 34.89
CA TYR A 11 -16.83 -29.44 34.89
C TYR A 11 -18.23 -29.04 34.40
N VAL A 12 -19.22 -29.16 35.28
CA VAL A 12 -20.48 -28.41 35.18
C VAL A 12 -20.45 -27.37 36.29
N LYS A 13 -20.02 -26.15 35.94
CA LYS A 13 -20.13 -25.00 36.85
C LYS A 13 -21.56 -24.46 36.79
N LEU A 14 -22.25 -24.61 37.92
CA LEU A 14 -23.49 -23.94 38.29
C LEU A 14 -23.35 -22.42 38.11
N LEU A 15 -24.19 -21.82 37.26
CA LEU A 15 -24.45 -20.38 37.26
C LEU A 15 -25.72 -20.15 38.08
N ALA A 16 -25.53 -19.75 39.33
CA ALA A 16 -26.57 -19.25 40.20
C ALA A 16 -27.02 -17.86 39.71
N SER A 17 -28.31 -17.73 39.43
CA SER A 17 -29.03 -16.50 39.16
C SER A 17 -29.06 -15.61 40.42
N ARG A 18 -28.27 -14.54 40.42
CA ARG A 18 -28.43 -13.44 41.37
C ARG A 18 -29.38 -12.40 40.76
N ALA A 19 -30.66 -12.50 41.13
CA ALA A 19 -31.62 -11.43 40.92
C ALA A 19 -31.28 -10.28 41.88
N PHE A 20 -30.67 -9.21 41.36
CA PHE A 20 -30.51 -7.96 42.09
C PHE A 20 -31.83 -7.18 42.00
N SER A 21 -32.66 -7.32 43.03
CA SER A 21 -33.79 -6.44 43.28
C SER A 21 -33.27 -5.10 43.80
N SER A 22 -33.14 -4.11 42.91
CA SER A 22 -32.88 -2.73 43.30
C SER A 22 -34.21 -2.05 43.67
N SER A 23 -34.57 -2.15 44.94
CA SER A 23 -35.52 -1.27 45.60
C SER A 23 -34.94 0.15 45.60
N SER A 24 -35.38 0.98 44.64
CA SER A 24 -35.09 2.42 44.62
C SER A 24 -36.24 3.14 45.30
N ALA A 25 -36.10 3.40 46.60
CA ALA A 25 -36.99 4.25 47.36
C ALA A 25 -36.96 5.68 46.78
N CYS A 26 -38.07 6.07 46.16
CA CYS A 26 -38.34 7.39 45.63
C CYS A 26 -38.71 8.34 46.79
N ASN A 27 -37.72 9.04 47.33
CA ASN A 27 -37.97 10.22 48.15
C ASN A 27 -38.32 11.40 47.25
N GLY A 28 -39.63 11.67 47.15
CA GLY A 28 -40.19 12.84 46.51
C GLY A 28 -39.84 14.12 47.27
N ARG A 29 -38.94 14.93 46.71
CA ARG A 29 -38.87 16.38 46.96
C ARG A 29 -38.80 17.09 45.61
N THR A 30 -39.97 17.33 45.03
CA THR A 30 -40.13 18.23 43.88
C THR A 30 -40.12 19.66 44.39
N GLY A 31 -38.94 20.28 44.45
CA GLY A 31 -38.84 21.73 44.54
C GLY A 31 -39.25 22.39 43.21
N PRO A 32 -39.80 23.61 43.22
CA PRO A 32 -40.12 24.36 42.00
C PRO A 32 -38.82 24.80 41.33
N HIS A 33 -38.24 23.93 40.50
CA HIS A 33 -37.13 24.30 39.62
C HIS A 33 -37.61 25.37 38.65
N SER A 34 -37.02 26.57 38.75
CA SER A 34 -37.28 27.71 37.88
C SER A 34 -37.11 27.31 36.41
N LYS A 35 -37.85 27.97 35.51
CA LYS A 35 -37.78 27.72 34.06
C LYS A 35 -36.32 27.72 33.53
N GLU A 36 -35.46 28.51 34.16
CA GLU A 36 -34.04 28.64 33.82
C GLU A 36 -33.21 27.37 34.06
N GLU A 37 -33.52 26.59 35.11
CA GLU A 37 -32.82 25.31 35.35
C GLU A 37 -33.27 24.20 34.39
N LYS A 38 -34.55 24.21 33.98
CA LYS A 38 -35.03 23.31 32.93
C LYS A 38 -34.34 23.60 31.60
N GLU A 39 -34.13 24.87 31.28
CA GLU A 39 -33.44 25.27 30.05
C GLU A 39 -31.93 24.97 30.09
N LYS A 40 -31.27 25.18 31.23
CA LYS A 40 -29.85 24.78 31.43
C LYS A 40 -29.65 23.26 31.40
N ARG A 41 -30.61 22.46 31.90
CA ARG A 41 -30.58 20.99 31.78
C ARG A 41 -30.84 20.53 30.35
N ALA A 42 -31.78 21.15 29.62
CA ALA A 42 -32.00 20.87 28.20
C ALA A 42 -30.77 21.19 27.35
N ALA A 43 -30.08 22.31 27.63
CA ALA A 43 -28.85 22.70 26.93
C ALA A 43 -27.64 21.80 27.27
N ARG A 44 -27.58 21.19 28.46
CA ARG A 44 -26.56 20.17 28.78
C ARG A 44 -26.86 18.82 28.14
N ALA A 45 -28.14 18.44 28.04
CA ALA A 45 -28.54 17.21 27.36
C ALA A 45 -28.21 17.24 25.86
N SER A 46 -28.30 18.40 25.19
CA SER A 46 -27.95 18.51 23.77
C SER A 46 -26.45 18.37 23.50
N ARG A 47 -25.57 18.79 24.42
CA ARG A 47 -24.10 18.69 24.27
C ARG A 47 -23.56 17.26 24.35
N ASN A 48 -24.30 16.34 24.98
CA ASN A 48 -23.90 14.94 25.14
C ASN A 48 -24.59 14.00 24.14
N SER A 49 -25.32 14.54 23.16
CA SER A 49 -25.84 13.72 22.07
C SER A 49 -24.68 13.17 21.23
N PRO A 50 -24.68 11.87 20.89
CA PRO A 50 -23.63 11.28 20.07
C PRO A 50 -23.58 12.02 18.72
N LYS A 51 -22.38 12.45 18.32
CA LYS A 51 -22.21 13.15 17.05
C LYS A 51 -22.74 12.27 15.91
N PRO A 52 -23.50 12.83 14.96
CA PRO A 52 -23.98 12.06 13.82
C PRO A 52 -22.80 11.43 13.07
N LEU A 53 -22.97 10.16 12.69
CA LEU A 53 -21.96 9.42 11.94
C LEU A 53 -21.64 10.16 10.63
N THR A 54 -20.36 10.26 10.31
CA THR A 54 -19.91 10.83 9.04
C THR A 54 -20.40 9.96 7.86
N PRO A 55 -20.62 10.54 6.66
CA PRO A 55 -21.02 9.77 5.47
C PRO A 55 -20.08 8.59 5.17
N ALA A 56 -18.78 8.75 5.46
CA ALA A 56 -17.78 7.70 5.32
C ALA A 56 -17.98 6.54 6.30
N GLN A 57 -18.34 6.84 7.56
CA GLN A 57 -18.68 5.82 8.56
C GLN A 57 -19.97 5.09 8.17
N LEU A 58 -20.99 5.81 7.69
CA LEU A 58 -22.22 5.20 7.18
C LEU A 58 -21.98 4.29 5.97
N ALA A 59 -21.11 4.71 5.03
CA ALA A 59 -20.72 3.89 3.89
C ALA A 59 -19.97 2.62 4.31
N GLN A 60 -19.07 2.73 5.30
CA GLN A 60 -18.37 1.56 5.86
C GLN A 60 -19.35 0.57 6.51
N ILE A 61 -20.31 1.05 7.31
CA ILE A 61 -21.36 0.20 7.91
C ILE A 61 -22.17 -0.50 6.82
N LYS A 62 -22.61 0.23 5.79
CA LYS A 62 -23.36 -0.33 4.66
C LYS A 62 -22.56 -1.34 3.81
N SER A 63 -21.24 -1.16 3.71
CA SER A 63 -20.36 -2.05 2.94
C SER A 63 -20.04 -3.38 3.63
N THR A 64 -20.32 -3.50 4.94
CA THR A 64 -20.07 -4.76 5.66
C THR A 64 -21.10 -5.82 5.27
N PRO A 65 -20.68 -7.05 4.86
CA PRO A 65 -21.62 -8.10 4.45
C PRO A 65 -22.62 -8.46 5.56
N HIS A 66 -23.88 -8.71 5.17
CA HIS A 66 -24.99 -9.00 6.09
C HIS A 66 -24.65 -10.05 7.16
N LYS A 67 -24.09 -11.20 6.73
CA LYS A 67 -23.69 -12.31 7.61
C LYS A 67 -22.65 -11.94 8.65
N VAL A 68 -21.85 -10.90 8.42
CA VAL A 68 -20.86 -10.40 9.38
C VAL A 68 -21.53 -9.54 10.44
N ARG A 69 -22.53 -8.73 10.06
CA ARG A 69 -23.33 -7.91 11.01
C ARG A 69 -24.13 -8.80 11.96
N GLU A 70 -24.82 -9.82 11.44
CA GLU A 70 -25.54 -10.81 12.25
C GLU A 70 -24.63 -11.48 13.28
N ARG A 71 -23.42 -11.89 12.85
CA ARG A 71 -22.45 -12.54 13.74
C ARG A 71 -21.91 -11.59 14.83
N ARG A 72 -21.88 -10.29 14.57
CA ARG A 72 -21.49 -9.25 15.54
C ARG A 72 -22.62 -8.96 16.53
N ALA A 73 -23.85 -8.85 16.02
CA ALA A 73 -25.06 -8.69 16.83
C ALA A 73 -25.24 -9.86 17.81
N MET A 74 -25.06 -11.11 17.33
CA MET A 74 -25.13 -12.32 18.16
C MET A 74 -24.04 -12.39 19.25
N ARG A 75 -22.95 -11.65 19.10
CA ARG A 75 -21.88 -11.57 20.11
C ARG A 75 -22.09 -10.42 21.11
N GLY A 76 -23.22 -9.71 21.03
CA GLY A 76 -23.48 -8.53 21.86
C GLY A 76 -22.53 -7.37 21.60
N ILE A 77 -21.79 -7.40 20.49
CA ILE A 77 -20.94 -6.28 20.06
C ILE A 77 -21.88 -5.35 19.30
N SER A 78 -22.58 -4.47 20.04
CA SER A 78 -23.37 -3.41 19.41
C SER A 78 -22.44 -2.57 18.52
N GLU A 79 -22.91 -2.22 17.31
CA GLU A 79 -22.10 -1.51 16.32
C GLU A 79 -21.66 -0.10 16.80
N ASP A 80 -22.18 0.34 17.95
CA ASP A 80 -22.08 1.72 18.46
C ASP A 80 -21.17 1.88 19.69
N HIS A 81 -20.56 0.82 20.23
CA HIS A 81 -19.58 0.96 21.32
C HIS A 81 -18.19 1.30 20.78
N ALA A 82 -18.09 2.43 20.07
CA ALA A 82 -16.83 3.14 19.95
C ALA A 82 -16.46 3.65 21.36
N VAL A 83 -15.63 2.91 22.08
CA VAL A 83 -15.01 3.41 23.31
C VAL A 83 -13.98 4.44 22.89
N GLY A 84 -14.39 5.70 22.83
CA GLY A 84 -13.59 6.81 22.28
C GLY A 84 -13.65 6.90 20.75
N GLN A 85 -12.59 7.44 20.13
CA GLN A 85 -12.49 7.58 18.66
C GLN A 85 -12.09 6.28 17.93
N LEU A 86 -11.89 5.17 18.66
CA LEU A 86 -11.42 3.91 18.09
C LEU A 86 -12.59 3.01 17.67
N THR A 87 -12.45 2.42 16.48
CA THR A 87 -13.33 1.34 16.03
C THR A 87 -13.02 0.03 16.77
N ALA A 88 -14.01 -0.86 16.93
CA ALA A 88 -13.83 -2.14 17.62
C ALA A 88 -12.64 -3.00 17.11
N PRO A 89 -12.34 -3.06 15.79
CA PRO A 89 -11.14 -3.75 15.30
C PRO A 89 -9.83 -3.09 15.78
N GLN A 90 -9.78 -1.76 15.84
CA GLN A 90 -8.61 -1.02 16.30
C GLN A 90 -8.36 -1.24 17.79
N LEU A 91 -9.43 -1.28 18.60
CA LEU A 91 -9.33 -1.62 20.02
C LEU A 91 -8.84 -3.06 20.23
N SER A 92 -9.30 -4.02 19.40
CA SER A 92 -8.82 -5.41 19.44
C SER A 92 -7.32 -5.51 19.12
N ASP A 93 -6.86 -4.78 18.11
CA ASP A 93 -5.44 -4.72 17.74
C ASP A 93 -4.59 -4.10 18.84
N TYR A 94 -5.06 -3.01 19.46
CA TYR A 94 -4.42 -2.39 20.62
C TYR A 94 -4.25 -3.39 21.78
N HIS A 95 -5.33 -4.09 22.18
CA HIS A 95 -5.26 -5.11 23.24
C HIS A 95 -4.37 -6.32 22.88
N LYS A 96 -4.25 -6.68 21.60
CA LYS A 96 -3.31 -7.72 21.15
C LYS A 96 -1.86 -7.27 21.30
N LEU A 97 -1.57 -5.99 21.02
CA LEU A 97 -0.22 -5.45 21.14
C LEU A 97 0.21 -5.28 22.60
N ILE A 98 -0.72 -4.88 23.49
CA ILE A 98 -0.49 -4.88 24.94
C ILE A 98 -0.17 -6.29 25.42
N ARG A 99 -0.99 -7.29 25.07
CA ARG A 99 -0.75 -8.69 25.47
C ARG A 99 0.56 -9.28 24.95
N ARG A 100 1.10 -8.73 23.86
CA ARG A 100 2.41 -9.10 23.31
C ARG A 100 3.58 -8.34 23.94
N GLY A 101 3.31 -7.35 24.81
CA GLY A 101 4.31 -6.44 25.34
C GLY A 101 4.90 -5.47 24.32
N ALA A 102 4.32 -5.39 23.12
CA ALA A 102 4.88 -4.58 22.02
C ALA A 102 4.66 -3.07 22.19
N LEU A 103 3.76 -2.66 23.09
CA LEU A 103 3.49 -1.26 23.43
C LEU A 103 4.11 -0.84 24.76
N LEU A 104 4.76 -1.76 25.47
CA LEU A 104 5.50 -1.42 26.67
C LEU A 104 6.78 -0.71 26.25
N SER A 105 7.04 0.46 26.84
CA SER A 105 8.37 1.07 26.74
C SER A 105 9.43 0.12 27.33
N PRO A 106 10.71 0.25 26.95
CA PRO A 106 11.79 -0.61 27.46
C PRO A 106 11.85 -0.71 29.00
N ASN A 107 11.38 0.32 29.68
CA ASN A 107 11.35 0.41 31.14
C ASN A 107 10.07 -0.20 31.76
N GLY A 108 9.16 -0.77 30.95
CA GLY A 108 7.90 -1.38 31.39
C GLY A 108 6.83 -0.41 31.93
N GLN A 109 7.16 0.87 32.10
CA GLN A 109 6.30 1.82 32.84
C GLN A 109 5.29 2.60 31.99
N TYR A 110 5.46 2.67 30.67
CA TYR A 110 4.60 3.48 29.82
C TYR A 110 3.81 2.61 28.85
N GLU A 111 2.51 2.51 29.12
CA GLU A 111 1.50 2.04 28.18
C GLU A 111 0.81 3.28 27.56
N PRO A 112 1.04 3.58 26.25
CA PRO A 112 0.33 4.68 25.62
C PRO A 112 -1.16 4.42 25.68
N SER A 113 -1.96 5.42 26.05
CA SER A 113 -3.42 5.31 26.01
C SER A 113 -3.89 4.89 24.61
N ALA A 114 -4.99 4.15 24.52
CA ALA A 114 -5.55 3.67 23.24
C ALA A 114 -5.68 4.81 22.21
N GLU A 115 -6.04 6.02 22.66
CA GLU A 115 -6.12 7.21 21.81
C GLU A 115 -4.76 7.71 21.33
N GLN A 116 -3.74 7.71 22.19
CA GLN A 116 -2.38 8.12 21.84
C GLN A 116 -1.76 7.14 20.85
N TRP A 117 -1.89 5.82 21.11
CA TRP A 117 -1.46 4.79 20.18
C TRP A 117 -2.11 4.96 18.79
N PHE A 118 -3.40 5.27 18.76
CA PHE A 118 -4.11 5.48 17.50
C PHE A 118 -3.62 6.74 16.76
N LYS A 119 -3.38 7.85 17.48
CA LYS A 119 -2.77 9.07 16.90
C LYS A 119 -1.39 8.79 16.31
N ASP A 120 -0.54 8.06 17.02
CA ASP A 120 0.80 7.70 16.55
C ASP A 120 0.75 6.77 15.34
N LYS A 121 -0.19 5.82 15.34
CA LYS A 121 -0.43 4.91 14.21
C LYS A 121 -0.92 5.67 12.99
N LYS A 122 -1.83 6.63 13.17
CA LYS A 122 -2.34 7.50 12.10
C LYS A 122 -1.22 8.36 11.52
N HIS A 123 -0.43 9.03 12.37
CA HIS A 123 0.74 9.80 11.96
C HIS A 123 1.79 8.92 11.24
N ARG A 124 2.00 7.68 11.67
CA ARG A 124 2.87 6.74 10.93
C ARG A 124 2.30 6.40 9.56
N TRP A 125 0.99 6.21 9.43
CA TRP A 125 0.34 5.96 8.13
C TRP A 125 0.35 7.18 7.22
N GLU A 126 0.11 8.37 7.77
CA GLU A 126 0.15 9.65 7.05
C GLU A 126 1.57 9.93 6.54
N ARG A 127 2.62 9.64 7.33
CA ARG A 127 4.02 9.61 6.85
C ARG A 127 4.27 8.63 5.72
N ILE A 128 3.82 7.38 5.84
CA ILE A 128 4.05 6.36 4.79
C ILE A 128 3.31 6.72 3.50
N ARG A 129 2.13 7.34 3.60
CA ARG A 129 1.33 7.78 2.45
C ARG A 129 1.77 9.13 1.89
N GLY A 130 2.77 9.78 2.48
CA GLY A 130 3.24 11.10 2.06
C GLY A 130 2.18 12.20 2.22
N VAL A 131 1.17 11.98 3.08
CA VAL A 131 0.08 12.93 3.32
C VAL A 131 0.45 13.93 4.42
N ASP A 132 1.40 13.57 5.30
CA ASP A 132 2.04 14.55 6.16
C ASP A 132 3.00 15.38 5.31
N PHE A 133 2.58 16.63 5.08
CA PHE A 133 3.44 17.77 4.85
C PHE A 133 4.50 17.77 5.96
N ILE A 134 5.62 17.07 5.74
CA ILE A 134 6.86 17.40 6.44
C ILE A 134 7.02 18.89 6.10
N PRO A 135 6.84 19.84 7.05
CA PRO A 135 7.16 21.22 6.75
C PRO A 135 8.58 21.14 6.19
N PRO A 136 8.83 21.65 4.97
CA PRO A 136 10.11 21.46 4.32
C PRO A 136 11.15 21.77 5.38
N ILE A 137 12.06 20.82 5.62
CA ILE A 137 13.26 21.13 6.37
C ILE A 137 13.91 22.17 5.46
N GLU A 138 13.55 23.45 5.67
CA GLU A 138 14.12 24.56 4.95
C GLU A 138 15.61 24.33 5.15
N PRO A 139 16.39 24.15 4.06
CA PRO A 139 17.82 24.03 4.21
C PRO A 139 18.21 25.22 5.06
N HIS A 140 18.74 24.96 6.25
CA HIS A 140 18.99 25.99 7.24
C HIS A 140 20.08 26.87 6.66
N ASN A 141 19.67 27.80 5.81
CA ASN A 141 20.55 28.74 5.17
C ASN A 141 20.72 29.82 6.22
N PRO A 142 21.86 29.86 6.92
CA PRO A 142 22.05 30.74 8.06
C PRO A 142 21.81 32.20 7.68
N LEU A 143 22.01 32.55 6.40
CA LEU A 143 21.73 33.88 5.85
C LEU A 143 20.24 34.21 5.79
N GLN A 144 19.38 33.26 5.45
CA GLN A 144 17.92 33.50 5.44
C GLN A 144 17.37 33.63 6.86
N HIS A 145 17.90 32.83 7.80
CA HIS A 145 17.54 32.93 9.21
C HIS A 145 17.98 34.28 9.80
N ALA A 146 19.23 34.70 9.54
CA ALA A 146 19.74 36.00 9.95
C ALA A 146 18.92 37.15 9.35
N ARG A 147 18.52 37.05 8.07
CA ARG A 147 17.67 38.04 7.41
C ARG A 147 16.26 38.10 8.00
N ARG A 148 15.67 36.96 8.38
CA ARG A 148 14.38 36.91 9.09
C ARG A 148 14.47 37.56 10.47
N LEU A 149 15.52 37.27 11.25
CA LEU A 149 15.74 37.91 12.55
C LEU A 149 15.98 39.41 12.43
N PHE A 150 16.76 39.84 11.45
CA PHE A 150 17.00 41.26 11.17
C PHE A 150 15.68 41.98 10.84
N ASN A 151 14.86 41.39 9.95
CA ASN A 151 13.56 41.95 9.59
C ASN A 151 12.58 41.98 10.76
N ALA A 152 12.60 40.95 11.63
CA ALA A 152 11.76 40.91 12.83
C ALA A 152 12.16 42.00 13.84
N ASN A 153 13.46 42.21 14.05
CA ASN A 153 13.98 43.27 14.91
C ASN A 153 13.68 44.67 14.34
N LYS A 154 13.77 44.83 13.01
CA LYS A 154 13.37 46.07 12.33
C LYS A 154 11.90 46.38 12.55
N LYS A 155 11.02 45.39 12.35
CA LYS A 155 9.57 45.55 12.61
C LYS A 155 9.27 45.89 14.08
N ARG A 156 9.95 45.24 15.03
CA ARG A 156 9.81 45.58 16.46
C ARG A 156 10.19 47.03 16.76
N LYS A 157 11.31 47.52 16.24
CA LYS A 157 11.69 48.94 16.39
C LYS A 157 10.67 49.88 15.79
N GLU A 158 10.18 49.59 14.58
CA GLU A 158 9.13 50.40 13.93
C GLU A 158 7.82 50.39 14.74
N GLU A 159 7.44 49.26 15.33
CA GLU A 159 6.27 49.14 16.20
C GLU A 159 6.45 49.89 17.52
N GLU A 160 7.63 49.85 18.13
CA GLU A 160 7.97 50.63 19.33
C GLU A 160 7.95 52.13 19.05
N GLU A 161 8.50 52.58 17.93
CA GLU A 161 8.44 53.99 17.51
C GLU A 161 7.00 54.44 17.23
N ARG A 162 6.19 53.59 16.59
CA ARG A 162 4.75 53.85 16.42
C ARG A 162 4.03 53.92 17.76
N ALA A 163 4.35 53.04 18.71
CA ALA A 163 3.77 53.05 20.04
C ALA A 163 4.16 54.32 20.81
N ARG A 164 5.43 54.74 20.74
CA ARG A 164 5.91 56.00 21.32
C ARG A 164 5.24 57.22 20.69
N SER A 165 5.09 57.23 19.37
CA SER A 165 4.42 58.30 18.63
C SER A 165 2.94 58.38 19.00
N ARG A 166 2.26 57.24 19.12
CA ARG A 166 0.88 57.17 19.62
C ARG A 166 0.76 57.67 21.05
N ALA A 167 1.68 57.28 21.93
CA ALA A 167 1.68 57.73 23.32
C ALA A 167 1.91 59.24 23.44
N ARG A 168 2.85 59.81 22.67
CA ARG A 168 3.06 61.26 22.58
C ARG A 168 1.81 61.99 22.08
N TRP A 169 1.21 61.49 20.99
CA TRP A 169 0.00 62.07 20.42
C TRP A 169 -1.18 62.02 21.41
N VAL A 170 -1.34 60.93 22.17
CA VAL A 170 -2.36 60.83 23.22
C VAL A 170 -2.10 61.81 24.36
N ALA A 171 -0.85 61.95 24.81
CA ALA A 171 -0.48 62.90 25.86
C ALA A 171 -0.69 64.36 25.43
N GLU A 172 -0.30 64.71 24.20
CA GLU A 172 -0.49 66.03 23.61
C GLU A 172 -1.98 66.35 23.41
N SER A 173 -2.76 65.37 22.93
CA SER A 173 -4.22 65.50 22.79
C SER A 173 -4.92 65.68 24.14
N ALA A 174 -4.43 65.01 25.20
CA ALA A 174 -4.95 65.17 26.56
C ALA A 174 -4.62 66.57 27.14
N ALA A 175 -3.41 67.08 26.88
CA ALA A 175 -3.00 68.41 27.33
C ALA A 175 -3.79 69.55 26.66
N LEU A 176 -4.19 69.37 25.39
CA LEU A 176 -4.93 70.37 24.62
C LEU A 176 -6.44 70.44 24.95
N GLY A 177 -6.97 69.57 25.82
CA GLY A 177 -8.38 69.63 26.24
C GLY A 177 -9.41 69.48 25.12
N LYS A 178 -9.00 69.08 23.91
CA LYS A 178 -9.89 68.89 22.75
C LYS A 178 -10.49 67.49 22.79
N GLY A 179 -11.52 67.34 23.61
CA GLY A 179 -12.30 66.13 23.75
C GLY A 179 -12.98 65.72 22.42
N LYS A 180 -12.71 64.48 22.00
CA LYS A 180 -13.51 63.55 21.19
C LYS A 180 -14.00 63.94 19.77
N GLU A 181 -14.27 65.21 19.44
CA GLU A 181 -14.97 65.57 18.20
C GLU A 181 -14.07 65.59 16.94
N ALA A 182 -12.77 65.88 17.05
CA ALA A 182 -11.87 65.90 15.89
C ALA A 182 -11.51 64.50 15.34
N SER A 183 -11.78 63.43 16.10
CA SER A 183 -11.31 62.07 15.76
C SER A 183 -12.20 61.31 14.78
N GLU A 184 -13.45 61.74 14.57
CA GLU A 184 -14.38 61.07 13.64
C GLU A 184 -14.26 61.59 12.21
N ASN A 185 -14.06 62.89 12.00
CA ASN A 185 -13.91 63.44 10.64
C ASN A 185 -12.60 62.97 9.96
N SER A 186 -11.48 62.85 10.70
CA SER A 186 -10.21 62.35 10.14
C SER A 186 -10.26 60.87 9.72
N LYS A 187 -11.13 60.06 10.35
CA LYS A 187 -11.34 58.65 9.97
C LYS A 187 -12.13 58.50 8.67
N ARG A 188 -12.96 59.48 8.29
CA ARG A 188 -13.72 59.46 7.02
C ARG A 188 -12.82 59.79 5.82
N ASP A 189 -11.91 60.75 5.96
CA ASP A 189 -11.05 61.16 4.83
C ASP A 189 -9.98 60.11 4.47
N ARG A 190 -9.36 59.45 5.45
CA ARG A 190 -8.39 58.35 5.17
C ARG A 190 -9.01 57.14 4.49
N ARG A 191 -10.32 56.92 4.62
CA ARG A 191 -11.02 55.82 3.97
C ARG A 191 -11.27 56.09 2.48
N ARG A 192 -11.28 57.36 2.05
CA ARG A 192 -11.40 57.75 0.62
C ARG A 192 -10.08 57.62 -0.14
N GLU A 193 -8.94 57.87 0.51
CA GLU A 193 -7.62 57.77 -0.13
C GLU A 193 -7.17 56.31 -0.37
N LEU A 194 -7.51 55.38 0.52
CA LEU A 194 -7.14 53.96 0.37
C LEU A 194 -7.92 53.24 -0.74
N VAL A 195 -9.09 53.74 -1.12
CA VAL A 195 -9.89 53.17 -2.23
C VAL A 195 -9.35 53.61 -3.60
N THR A 196 -8.70 54.78 -3.68
CA THR A 196 -8.17 55.32 -4.94
C THR A 196 -6.78 54.78 -5.28
N SER A 197 -5.93 54.45 -4.30
CA SER A 197 -4.59 53.91 -4.56
C SER A 197 -4.56 52.42 -5.00
N ALA A 198 -5.63 51.66 -4.76
CA ALA A 198 -5.70 50.25 -5.15
C ALA A 198 -6.02 50.03 -6.64
N ALA A 199 -6.50 51.06 -7.34
CA ALA A 199 -6.91 50.97 -8.75
C ALA A 199 -5.78 51.22 -9.76
N LEU A 200 -4.57 51.61 -9.30
CA LEU A 200 -3.42 51.93 -10.16
C LEU A 200 -2.27 50.91 -10.08
N ALA A 201 -2.50 49.72 -9.54
CA ALA A 201 -1.50 48.66 -9.60
C ALA A 201 -1.38 48.15 -11.06
N PRO A 202 -0.20 48.24 -11.71
CA PRO A 202 -0.04 47.80 -13.08
C PRO A 202 -0.30 46.29 -13.19
N PRO A 203 -0.95 45.82 -14.28
CA PRO A 203 -1.12 44.40 -14.52
C PRO A 203 0.25 43.75 -14.63
N LYS A 204 0.44 42.64 -13.90
CA LYS A 204 1.65 41.83 -14.00
C LYS A 204 1.73 41.31 -15.43
N SER A 205 2.76 41.72 -16.16
CA SER A 205 3.04 41.28 -17.53
C SER A 205 3.42 39.80 -17.53
N ASP A 206 2.54 38.95 -18.06
CA ASP A 206 2.72 37.50 -18.21
C ASP A 206 3.51 37.13 -19.48
N ASP A 207 4.47 37.96 -19.90
CA ASP A 207 5.32 37.70 -21.07
C ASP A 207 6.65 37.02 -20.67
N GLN A 208 6.62 35.70 -20.54
CA GLN A 208 7.78 34.85 -20.81
C GLN A 208 7.36 33.59 -21.59
N THR A 209 7.36 33.72 -22.90
CA THR A 209 7.35 32.59 -23.84
C THR A 209 8.64 32.65 -24.65
N SER A 210 9.46 31.59 -24.62
CA SER A 210 10.42 31.17 -25.69
C SER A 210 11.72 30.50 -25.20
N ALA A 211 11.63 29.61 -24.22
CA ALA A 211 12.44 28.39 -24.18
C ALA A 211 11.64 27.44 -23.32
N GLY A 212 10.97 26.46 -23.95
CA GLY A 212 9.97 25.63 -23.27
C GLY A 212 10.52 25.18 -21.92
N PRO A 213 9.87 25.51 -20.79
CA PRO A 213 10.43 25.21 -19.49
C PRO A 213 10.54 23.70 -19.44
N ASP A 214 11.76 23.21 -19.61
CA ASP A 214 12.21 21.92 -19.13
C ASP A 214 11.63 21.78 -17.75
N LEU A 215 10.51 21.07 -17.67
CA LEU A 215 9.61 20.99 -16.52
C LEU A 215 10.47 21.06 -15.28
N MET A 216 10.58 22.28 -14.72
CA MET A 216 11.52 22.54 -13.64
C MET A 216 10.98 21.67 -12.53
N GLY A 217 11.63 20.53 -12.33
CA GLY A 217 11.19 19.55 -11.36
C GLY A 217 11.22 20.26 -10.03
N VAL A 218 10.04 20.67 -9.56
CA VAL A 218 9.83 21.26 -8.23
C VAL A 218 10.03 20.12 -7.24
N GLY A 219 11.30 19.77 -7.05
CA GLY A 219 11.72 18.54 -6.40
C GLY A 219 13.00 18.76 -5.62
N ARG A 220 13.16 17.97 -4.55
CA ARG A 220 14.37 17.95 -3.74
C ARG A 220 15.52 17.41 -4.58
N LYS A 221 16.64 18.13 -4.61
CA LYS A 221 17.88 17.64 -5.25
C LYS A 221 18.36 16.38 -4.52
N VAL A 222 18.46 15.27 -5.25
CA VAL A 222 19.02 14.01 -4.78
C VAL A 222 20.33 13.79 -5.55
N TYR A 223 21.46 13.88 -4.85
CA TYR A 223 22.78 13.79 -5.48
C TYR A 223 23.23 12.34 -5.74
N LEU A 224 22.79 11.41 -4.88
CA LEU A 224 23.18 9.99 -4.94
C LEU A 224 21.91 9.12 -4.91
N PRO A 225 21.22 8.98 -6.04
CA PRO A 225 20.01 8.18 -6.10
C PRO A 225 20.35 6.69 -5.99
N ASN A 226 19.74 5.99 -5.03
CA ASN A 226 19.84 4.54 -4.90
C ASN A 226 18.65 3.85 -5.59
N ILE A 227 18.58 3.98 -6.92
CA ILE A 227 17.53 3.40 -7.75
C ILE A 227 18.15 2.60 -8.88
N ILE A 228 17.59 1.43 -9.16
CA ILE A 228 18.07 0.52 -10.21
C ILE A 228 17.01 0.46 -11.30
N PHE A 229 17.39 0.83 -12.52
CA PHE A 229 16.59 0.69 -13.72
C PHE A 229 16.99 -0.61 -14.41
N ARG A 230 16.00 -1.43 -14.76
CA ARG A 230 16.23 -2.61 -15.60
C ARG A 230 15.58 -2.39 -16.95
N LEU A 231 16.39 -2.29 -17.99
CA LEU A 231 15.89 -2.27 -19.36
C LEU A 231 15.26 -3.63 -19.67
N MET A 232 14.03 -3.61 -20.14
CA MET A 232 13.29 -4.80 -20.56
C MET A 232 13.09 -4.76 -22.08
N PRO A 233 13.11 -5.92 -22.75
CA PRO A 233 12.63 -6.01 -24.12
C PRO A 233 11.19 -5.49 -24.22
N ASN A 234 10.90 -4.71 -25.25
CA ASN A 234 9.53 -4.29 -25.54
C ASN A 234 8.70 -5.50 -25.95
N HIS A 235 7.44 -5.50 -25.54
CA HIS A 235 6.50 -6.52 -25.97
C HIS A 235 5.99 -6.21 -27.37
N THR A 236 6.36 -7.03 -28.35
CA THR A 236 5.74 -7.06 -29.67
C THR A 236 4.80 -8.27 -29.77
N PRO A 237 3.52 -8.08 -30.07
CA PRO A 237 2.64 -9.21 -30.38
C PRO A 237 3.13 -9.91 -31.66
N LYS A 238 2.79 -11.19 -31.80
CA LYS A 238 3.23 -12.00 -32.95
C LYS A 238 2.68 -11.40 -34.25
N GLY A 239 3.55 -11.08 -35.20
CA GLY A 239 3.20 -10.55 -36.52
C GLY A 239 3.28 -9.03 -36.67
N GLU A 240 3.48 -8.28 -35.59
CA GLU A 240 3.67 -6.83 -35.67
C GLU A 240 5.17 -6.45 -35.72
N PRO A 241 5.54 -5.38 -36.44
CA PRO A 241 6.92 -4.89 -36.48
C PRO A 241 7.34 -4.29 -35.14
N TYR A 242 8.63 -4.42 -34.81
CA TYR A 242 9.21 -3.85 -33.60
C TYR A 242 9.18 -2.32 -33.62
N ASN A 243 8.72 -1.70 -32.53
CA ASN A 243 8.74 -0.24 -32.38
C ASN A 243 10.10 0.23 -31.81
N PRO A 244 10.94 0.90 -32.61
CA PRO A 244 12.27 1.35 -32.18
C PRO A 244 12.23 2.60 -31.28
N TYR A 245 11.10 3.32 -31.23
CA TYR A 245 10.98 4.59 -30.50
C TYR A 245 10.48 4.44 -29.07
N GLU A 246 10.16 3.21 -28.65
CA GLU A 246 9.73 2.90 -27.30
C GLU A 246 10.83 2.11 -26.57
N ALA A 247 10.92 2.30 -25.26
CA ALA A 247 11.81 1.51 -24.40
C ALA A 247 11.09 1.23 -23.08
N THR A 248 11.07 -0.04 -22.67
CA THR A 248 10.38 -0.48 -21.46
C THR A 248 11.38 -0.66 -20.33
N PHE A 249 11.11 -0.06 -19.16
CA PHE A 249 11.95 -0.21 -17.97
C PHE A 249 11.16 -0.80 -16.81
N ARG A 250 11.80 -1.65 -16.01
CA ARG A 250 11.33 -2.03 -14.68
C ARG A 250 12.00 -1.16 -13.63
N ILE A 251 11.17 -0.53 -12.81
CA ILE A 251 11.56 0.50 -11.85
C ILE A 251 10.86 0.20 -10.51
N PRO A 252 11.44 0.54 -9.35
CA PRO A 252 10.76 0.42 -8.06
C PRO A 252 9.45 1.23 -8.01
N GLN A 253 8.43 0.71 -7.34
CA GLN A 253 7.11 1.34 -7.24
C GLN A 253 7.12 2.71 -6.54
N SER A 254 8.16 3.01 -5.77
CA SER A 254 8.34 4.30 -5.09
C SER A 254 8.74 5.44 -6.03
N VAL A 255 9.14 5.15 -7.27
CA VAL A 255 9.66 6.15 -8.21
C VAL A 255 8.51 6.73 -9.03
N THR A 256 8.46 8.06 -9.14
CA THR A 256 7.41 8.76 -9.91
C THR A 256 7.83 8.98 -11.37
N LYS A 257 6.86 9.28 -12.26
CA LYS A 257 7.13 9.58 -13.68
C LYS A 257 8.09 10.75 -13.87
N THR A 258 7.98 11.75 -13.01
CA THR A 258 8.86 12.93 -13.03
C THR A 258 10.29 12.58 -12.62
N ASP A 259 10.46 11.67 -11.64
CA ASP A 259 11.77 11.20 -11.22
C ASP A 259 12.43 10.35 -12.31
N VAL A 260 11.66 9.52 -13.02
CA VAL A 260 12.16 8.77 -14.17
C VAL A 260 12.67 9.70 -15.26
N ARG A 261 11.89 10.73 -15.60
CA ARG A 261 12.27 11.71 -16.61
C ARG A 261 13.53 12.47 -16.23
N SER A 262 13.61 12.98 -14.99
CA SER A 262 14.76 13.72 -14.52
C SER A 262 16.00 12.84 -14.42
N TYR A 263 15.86 11.60 -13.94
CA TYR A 263 16.96 10.64 -13.82
C TYR A 263 17.54 10.27 -15.19
N LEU A 264 16.69 9.84 -16.13
CA LEU A 264 17.16 9.40 -17.45
C LEU A 264 17.79 10.55 -18.24
N ARG A 265 17.27 11.76 -18.09
CA ARG A 265 17.87 12.94 -18.68
C ARG A 265 19.21 13.32 -18.05
N ALA A 266 19.29 13.36 -16.72
CA ALA A 266 20.50 13.80 -16.03
C ALA A 266 21.64 12.79 -16.13
N MET A 267 21.34 11.48 -16.04
CA MET A 267 22.35 10.42 -16.04
C MET A 267 22.72 9.95 -17.44
N TYR A 268 21.75 9.87 -18.36
CA TYR A 268 21.97 9.30 -19.70
C TYR A 268 21.77 10.30 -20.84
N GLY A 269 21.38 11.55 -20.56
CA GLY A 269 21.12 12.55 -21.61
C GLY A 269 19.89 12.26 -22.47
N LEU A 270 19.02 11.32 -22.07
CA LEU A 270 17.88 10.89 -22.88
C LEU A 270 16.74 11.92 -22.81
N GLN A 271 16.32 12.40 -23.98
CA GLN A 271 15.13 13.24 -24.12
C GLN A 271 13.88 12.38 -24.24
N ILE A 272 12.96 12.52 -23.29
CA ILE A 272 11.75 11.69 -23.23
C ILE A 272 10.53 12.51 -23.59
N THR A 273 9.85 12.09 -24.66
CA THR A 273 8.60 12.69 -25.13
C THR A 273 7.43 12.35 -24.21
N TYR A 274 7.16 11.07 -23.97
CA TYR A 274 6.09 10.59 -23.09
C TYR A 274 6.53 9.42 -22.21
N ILE A 275 5.84 9.22 -21.08
CA ILE A 275 6.07 8.09 -20.18
C ILE A 275 4.73 7.43 -19.86
N ARG A 276 4.62 6.14 -20.19
CA ARG A 276 3.54 5.26 -19.75
C ARG A 276 4.02 4.42 -18.56
N THR A 277 3.13 4.13 -17.63
CA THR A 277 3.47 3.36 -16.41
C THR A 277 2.38 2.37 -16.13
N ASP A 278 2.77 1.11 -15.96
CA ASP A 278 1.87 0.03 -15.59
C ASP A 278 2.34 -0.58 -14.28
N ASN A 279 1.41 -0.80 -13.34
CA ASN A 279 1.70 -1.46 -12.09
C ASN A 279 1.32 -2.94 -12.19
N TYR A 280 2.34 -3.80 -12.35
CA TYR A 280 2.12 -5.24 -12.43
C TYR A 280 1.90 -5.82 -11.04
N PHE A 281 0.66 -6.17 -10.74
CA PHE A 281 0.37 -7.03 -9.61
C PHE A 281 0.82 -8.45 -9.95
N SER A 282 1.80 -8.96 -9.20
CA SER A 282 2.10 -10.38 -9.26
C SER A 282 0.84 -11.14 -8.80
N PRO A 283 0.31 -12.10 -9.59
CA PRO A 283 -0.79 -12.91 -9.11
C PRO A 283 -0.37 -13.57 -7.80
N ILE A 284 -1.26 -13.54 -6.79
CA ILE A 284 -1.01 -14.22 -5.51
C ILE A 284 -1.09 -15.72 -5.77
N VAL A 285 0.03 -16.31 -6.21
CA VAL A 285 0.15 -17.74 -6.39
C VAL A 285 0.42 -18.33 -5.01
N ARG A 286 -0.65 -18.67 -4.28
CA ARG A 286 -0.55 -19.61 -3.16
C ARG A 286 -0.13 -20.95 -3.76
N ARG A 287 1.15 -21.30 -3.68
CA ARG A 287 1.61 -22.63 -4.08
C ARG A 287 0.76 -23.68 -3.33
N PRO A 288 0.31 -24.74 -4.02
CA PRO A 288 1.08 -25.96 -4.00
C PRO A 288 2.04 -25.96 -5.18
N HIS A 289 3.19 -26.58 -4.99
CA HIS A 289 4.37 -26.50 -5.83
C HIS A 289 4.08 -26.84 -7.31
N GLN A 290 3.79 -25.84 -8.15
CA GLN A 290 4.03 -25.91 -9.59
C GLN A 290 4.44 -24.53 -10.14
N PRO A 291 5.51 -24.46 -10.96
CA PRO A 291 5.89 -23.24 -11.64
C PRO A 291 4.89 -22.95 -12.77
N LYS A 292 4.09 -21.88 -12.64
CA LYS A 292 3.30 -21.36 -13.76
C LYS A 292 4.24 -20.79 -14.83
N GLY A 293 3.98 -21.19 -16.08
CA GLY A 293 4.74 -20.83 -17.27
C GLY A 293 5.10 -19.35 -17.30
N ARG A 294 6.41 -19.09 -17.34
CA ARG A 294 6.95 -17.77 -17.67
C ARG A 294 6.79 -17.58 -19.18
N HIS A 295 6.45 -16.36 -19.59
CA HIS A 295 6.51 -15.97 -21.01
C HIS A 295 7.87 -16.39 -21.58
N PRO A 296 7.92 -17.02 -22.76
CA PRO A 296 9.17 -17.50 -23.34
C PRO A 296 10.04 -16.28 -23.63
N PHE A 297 11.06 -16.11 -22.79
CA PHE A 297 12.23 -15.34 -23.17
C PHE A 297 12.91 -16.20 -24.24
N VAL A 298 12.86 -15.75 -25.50
CA VAL A 298 13.56 -16.42 -26.60
C VAL A 298 14.97 -15.84 -26.62
N PHE A 299 15.95 -16.59 -26.11
CA PHE A 299 17.36 -16.28 -26.35
C PHE A 299 17.67 -16.48 -27.83
N PRO A 300 18.58 -15.70 -28.44
CA PRO A 300 19.24 -16.13 -29.68
C PRO A 300 19.83 -17.52 -29.44
N GLU A 301 19.59 -18.49 -30.34
CA GLU A 301 19.95 -19.93 -30.22
C GLU A 301 19.10 -20.75 -29.22
N MET A 302 17.79 -20.56 -29.19
CA MET A 302 16.90 -21.43 -28.40
C MET A 302 16.77 -22.83 -28.99
N MET A 303 16.49 -23.81 -28.10
CA MET A 303 16.11 -25.18 -28.48
C MET A 303 14.98 -25.22 -29.51
N GLU A 304 14.09 -24.23 -29.52
CA GLU A 304 12.94 -24.18 -30.42
C GLU A 304 13.30 -23.75 -31.86
N ASP A 305 14.41 -23.03 -32.05
CA ASP A 305 14.84 -22.52 -33.37
C ASP A 305 15.84 -23.47 -34.06
N MET A 306 16.45 -24.40 -33.30
CA MET A 306 17.35 -25.42 -33.85
C MET A 306 16.59 -26.53 -34.59
N THR A 307 17.25 -27.16 -35.56
CA THR A 307 16.74 -28.39 -36.18
C THR A 307 16.68 -29.55 -35.16
N LEU A 308 15.90 -30.58 -35.45
CA LEU A 308 15.67 -31.68 -34.51
C LEU A 308 16.99 -32.41 -34.16
N THR A 309 17.88 -32.58 -35.15
CA THR A 309 19.22 -33.15 -35.01
C THR A 309 20.17 -32.28 -34.15
N GLU A 310 20.12 -30.97 -34.32
CA GLU A 310 20.89 -30.01 -33.50
C GLU A 310 20.42 -29.98 -32.04
N ARG A 311 19.11 -30.15 -31.79
CA ARG A 311 18.58 -30.27 -30.42
C ARG A 311 19.09 -31.52 -29.73
N GLU A 312 19.04 -32.66 -30.42
CA GLU A 312 19.52 -33.93 -29.87
C GLU A 312 21.01 -33.90 -29.57
N SER A 313 21.82 -33.38 -30.50
CA SER A 313 23.27 -33.24 -30.30
C SER A 313 23.60 -32.28 -29.16
N ARG A 314 22.90 -31.14 -29.04
CA ARG A 314 23.06 -30.23 -27.90
C ARG A 314 22.62 -30.87 -26.58
N GLN A 315 21.51 -31.63 -26.58
CA GLN A 315 21.04 -32.30 -25.37
C GLN A 315 22.00 -33.41 -24.94
N LYS A 316 22.55 -34.18 -25.88
CA LYS A 316 23.64 -35.13 -25.64
C LYS A 316 24.86 -34.43 -25.05
N TYR A 317 25.32 -33.34 -25.65
CA TYR A 317 26.44 -32.54 -25.13
C TYR A 317 26.20 -32.03 -23.70
N LEU A 318 25.01 -31.49 -23.42
CA LEU A 318 24.65 -31.02 -22.08
C LEU A 318 24.59 -32.16 -21.06
N ASN A 319 24.09 -33.33 -21.47
CA ASN A 319 24.05 -34.52 -20.63
C ASN A 319 25.45 -35.10 -20.37
N GLU A 320 26.33 -35.14 -21.38
CA GLU A 320 27.71 -35.60 -21.23
C GLU A 320 28.54 -34.65 -20.36
N THR A 321 28.34 -33.33 -20.53
CA THR A 321 29.13 -32.29 -19.82
C THR A 321 28.63 -32.08 -18.39
N PHE A 322 27.30 -32.07 -18.17
CA PHE A 322 26.70 -31.66 -16.90
C PHE A 322 25.88 -32.76 -16.21
N TYR A 323 25.72 -33.93 -16.82
CA TYR A 323 24.96 -35.06 -16.26
C TYR A 323 23.52 -34.68 -15.84
N LEU A 324 22.83 -33.86 -16.66
CA LEU A 324 21.51 -33.33 -16.30
C LEU A 324 20.49 -34.44 -16.04
N ASP A 325 20.47 -35.48 -16.86
CA ASP A 325 19.56 -36.62 -16.67
C ASP A 325 19.79 -37.34 -15.35
N PHE A 326 21.06 -37.52 -14.96
CA PHE A 326 21.43 -38.11 -13.67
C PHE A 326 20.95 -37.23 -12.51
N LEU A 327 21.20 -35.92 -12.56
CA LEU A 327 20.77 -34.98 -11.52
C LEU A 327 19.24 -34.88 -11.40
N LEU A 328 18.52 -34.95 -12.52
CA LEU A 328 17.06 -34.96 -12.54
C LEU A 328 16.50 -36.25 -11.94
N LYS A 329 17.13 -37.39 -12.25
CA LYS A 329 16.81 -38.68 -11.64
C LYS A 329 17.05 -38.65 -10.12
N ASP A 330 18.22 -38.20 -9.69
CA ASP A 330 18.57 -38.07 -8.27
C ASP A 330 17.65 -37.12 -7.51
N ARG A 331 17.33 -35.95 -8.08
CA ARG A 331 16.37 -35.01 -7.46
C ARG A 331 14.99 -35.65 -7.33
N ARG A 332 14.54 -36.37 -8.35
CA ARG A 332 13.25 -37.07 -8.34
C ARG A 332 13.24 -38.15 -7.27
N GLU A 333 14.29 -38.94 -7.17
CA GLU A 333 14.44 -39.97 -6.13
C GLU A 333 14.48 -39.35 -4.73
N ALA A 334 15.26 -38.28 -4.53
CA ALA A 334 15.34 -37.55 -3.28
C ALA A 334 13.96 -36.97 -2.89
N GLN A 335 13.19 -36.48 -3.86
CA GLN A 335 11.83 -36.01 -3.63
C GLN A 335 10.93 -37.17 -3.17
N VAL A 336 10.98 -38.33 -3.83
CA VAL A 336 10.24 -39.54 -3.43
C VAL A 336 10.63 -39.99 -2.02
N ARG A 337 11.92 -39.97 -1.67
CA ARG A 337 12.43 -40.25 -0.31
C ARG A 337 11.90 -39.24 0.71
N SER A 338 11.95 -37.94 0.41
CA SER A 338 11.53 -36.84 1.30
C SER A 338 10.03 -36.80 1.59
N LEU A 339 9.20 -37.27 0.65
CA LEU A 339 7.76 -37.37 0.82
C LEU A 339 7.36 -38.51 1.76
N GLY A 340 8.32 -39.22 2.36
CA GLY A 340 8.06 -40.28 3.31
C GLY A 340 7.39 -41.50 2.68
N ILE A 341 7.44 -41.64 1.35
CA ILE A 341 7.08 -42.87 0.64
C ILE A 341 8.24 -43.86 0.82
N HIS A 342 8.58 -44.15 2.08
CA HIS A 342 9.50 -45.21 2.40
C HIS A 342 8.83 -46.53 2.02
N ALA A 343 9.53 -47.32 1.21
CA ALA A 343 9.19 -48.71 0.86
C ALA A 343 9.16 -49.67 2.08
N GLY A 344 9.07 -49.14 3.31
CA GLY A 344 9.09 -49.89 4.56
C GLY A 344 7.75 -49.96 5.31
N TRP A 345 6.66 -49.34 4.82
CA TRP A 345 5.32 -49.68 5.32
C TRP A 345 4.85 -50.96 4.63
N ASN A 346 5.36 -52.08 5.15
CA ASN A 346 4.86 -53.42 4.87
C ASN A 346 3.37 -53.49 5.28
N GLY A 347 2.49 -53.63 4.29
CA GLY A 347 1.08 -53.91 4.51
C GLY A 347 0.16 -53.03 3.67
N ARG A 348 -0.05 -53.45 2.42
CA ARG A 348 -0.98 -52.88 1.42
C ARG A 348 -0.49 -51.67 0.64
N VAL A 349 0.53 -51.88 -0.19
CA VAL A 349 0.67 -51.11 -1.44
C VAL A 349 -0.43 -51.61 -2.39
N THR A 350 -1.63 -51.06 -2.23
CA THR A 350 -2.79 -51.32 -3.08
C THR A 350 -2.57 -50.70 -4.46
N GLY A 351 -2.31 -51.53 -5.47
CA GLY A 351 -2.63 -51.35 -6.91
C GLY A 351 -2.02 -50.17 -7.69
N LYS A 352 -1.91 -48.97 -7.12
CA LYS A 352 -1.63 -47.73 -7.84
C LYS A 352 -0.21 -47.62 -8.37
N LYS A 353 0.79 -48.19 -7.70
CA LYS A 353 2.18 -48.16 -8.17
C LYS A 353 2.37 -49.08 -9.39
N ASN A 354 1.73 -50.25 -9.38
CA ASN A 354 1.71 -51.14 -10.54
C ASN A 354 0.92 -50.54 -11.70
N ILE A 355 -0.19 -49.84 -11.44
CA ILE A 355 -0.95 -49.17 -12.51
C ILE A 355 -0.12 -48.06 -13.18
N LEU A 356 0.64 -47.26 -12.41
CA LEU A 356 1.48 -46.21 -12.99
C LEU A 356 2.69 -46.76 -13.75
N ASN A 357 3.28 -47.86 -13.31
CA ASN A 357 4.36 -48.52 -14.04
C ASN A 357 3.83 -49.19 -15.31
N ASN A 358 2.74 -49.97 -15.21
CA ASN A 358 2.10 -50.59 -16.38
C ASN A 358 1.62 -49.55 -17.40
N ALA A 359 1.09 -48.40 -16.96
CA ALA A 359 0.68 -47.34 -17.88
C ALA A 359 1.88 -46.68 -18.58
N ARG A 360 3.07 -46.73 -17.98
CA ARG A 360 4.31 -46.23 -18.58
C ARG A 360 4.85 -47.23 -19.59
N ASP A 361 4.93 -48.50 -19.20
CA ASP A 361 5.36 -49.59 -20.09
C ASP A 361 4.45 -49.66 -21.33
N LEU A 362 3.13 -49.46 -21.17
CA LEU A 362 2.18 -49.39 -22.29
C LEU A 362 2.34 -48.15 -23.18
N LEU A 363 2.83 -47.02 -22.65
CA LEU A 363 3.12 -45.83 -23.45
C LEU A 363 4.40 -46.04 -24.25
N ASP A 364 5.44 -46.59 -23.62
CA ASP A 364 6.71 -46.89 -24.26
C ASP A 364 6.51 -47.91 -25.40
N GLU A 365 5.76 -49.00 -25.16
CA GLU A 365 5.37 -49.98 -26.20
C GLU A 365 4.56 -49.35 -27.34
N ARG A 366 3.73 -48.34 -27.06
CA ARG A 366 2.93 -47.66 -28.09
C ARG A 366 3.82 -46.75 -28.93
N GLU A 367 4.77 -46.07 -28.32
CA GLU A 367 5.73 -45.21 -29.03
C GLU A 367 6.65 -46.04 -29.94
N GLU A 368 7.17 -47.18 -29.47
CA GLU A 368 7.94 -48.11 -30.30
C GLU A 368 7.12 -48.61 -31.51
N LYS A 369 5.87 -49.04 -31.30
CA LYS A 369 4.99 -49.46 -32.40
C LYS A 369 4.69 -48.34 -33.40
N LEU A 370 4.65 -47.08 -32.95
CA LEU A 370 4.45 -45.95 -33.84
C LEU A 370 5.71 -45.67 -34.67
N VAL A 371 6.90 -45.78 -34.07
CA VAL A 371 8.17 -45.65 -34.79
C VAL A 371 8.29 -46.76 -35.84
N ASP A 372 8.06 -48.02 -35.46
CA ASP A 372 8.08 -49.16 -36.40
C ASP A 372 7.06 -48.98 -37.54
N ALA A 373 5.86 -48.48 -37.23
CA ALA A 373 4.84 -48.21 -38.24
C ALA A 373 5.25 -47.06 -39.18
N MET A 374 5.90 -46.01 -38.66
CA MET A 374 6.40 -44.91 -39.48
C MET A 374 7.56 -45.37 -40.38
N ASP A 375 8.50 -46.15 -39.85
CA ASP A 375 9.60 -46.72 -40.63
C ASP A 375 9.09 -47.69 -41.70
N GLY A 376 8.03 -48.45 -41.40
CA GLY A 376 7.35 -49.30 -42.39
C GLY A 376 6.70 -48.50 -43.52
N VAL A 377 6.11 -47.35 -43.23
CA VAL A 377 5.50 -46.46 -44.25
C VAL A 377 6.56 -45.82 -45.13
N VAL A 378 7.68 -45.37 -44.57
CA VAL A 378 8.80 -44.80 -45.33
C VAL A 378 9.37 -45.83 -46.30
N ASN A 379 9.63 -47.05 -45.82
CA ASN A 379 10.14 -48.14 -46.66
C ASN A 379 9.14 -48.64 -47.73
N HIS A 380 7.83 -48.47 -47.51
CA HIS A 380 6.83 -48.81 -48.52
C HIS A 380 6.76 -47.78 -49.65
N PHE A 381 7.02 -46.50 -49.36
CA PHE A 381 7.06 -45.44 -50.37
C PHE A 381 8.31 -45.51 -51.25
N ASP A 382 9.46 -45.96 -50.72
CA ASP A 382 10.70 -46.12 -51.50
C ASP A 382 10.70 -47.36 -52.43
N LYS A 383 9.69 -48.24 -52.34
CA LYS A 383 9.52 -49.40 -53.21
C LYS A 383 8.56 -49.18 -54.38
N ALA A 384 8.02 -47.98 -54.55
CA ALA A 384 7.28 -47.66 -55.77
C ALA A 384 8.26 -47.75 -56.96
N PRO A 385 7.98 -48.58 -57.98
CA PRO A 385 8.87 -48.69 -59.14
C PRO A 385 8.99 -47.31 -59.79
N ASN A 386 10.23 -46.86 -60.01
CA ASN A 386 10.47 -45.63 -60.74
C ASN A 386 9.80 -45.77 -62.12
N PRO A 387 8.96 -44.80 -62.54
CA PRO A 387 8.24 -44.87 -63.80
C PRO A 387 9.16 -44.81 -65.04
N SER A 388 10.48 -44.79 -64.87
CA SER A 388 11.48 -44.78 -65.93
C SER A 388 11.89 -46.16 -66.44
N ASP A 389 11.53 -47.26 -65.77
CA ASP A 389 12.01 -48.61 -66.14
C ASP A 389 11.10 -49.33 -67.15
N GLY A 390 10.16 -48.60 -67.76
CA GLY A 390 9.28 -49.11 -68.82
C GLY A 390 9.31 -48.21 -70.06
N ALA A 391 10.40 -48.25 -70.83
CA ALA A 391 10.47 -47.73 -72.19
C ALA A 391 11.37 -48.63 -73.05
#